data_AF-A0A7Y8V1M7-F1
#
_entry.id   AF-A0A7Y8V1M7-F1
#
_cell.length_a   1.000
_cell.length_b   1.000
_cell.length_c   1.000
_cell.angle_alpha   90.00
_cell.angle_beta   90.00
_cell.angle_gamma   90.00
#
_symmetry.space_group_name_H-M   'P 1'
#
loop_
_entity.id
_entity.type
_entity.pdbx_description
1 polymer ?
#
loop_
_entity_poly.entity_id
_entity_poly.type
_entity_poly.pdbx_seq_one_letter_code
_entity_poly.pdbx_strand_id
1 'polypeptide(L)'
;LRACLEPEALRQSAPHLDRELLETMLQRVLAAQDSPHCSLEAIEQIEEDLHQRCLAGLQNRKIAALIRQGQSPMIISRIFYRLLGIGADPAMLAEHRLILELLLHGAFDAAALNLREHLQRARQRMLQRLKVLSVLPEQPLPGYLHKIS
;
A
#
# COMPACT_ATOMS: atom_id res chain seq x y z
N LEU A 1 5.63 9.68 -9.24
CA LEU A 1 6.79 9.78 -8.34
C LEU A 1 7.07 8.45 -7.64
N ARG A 2 6.21 7.94 -6.74
CA ARG A 2 6.37 6.61 -6.11
C ARG A 2 6.66 5.47 -7.11
N ALA A 3 5.84 5.36 -8.16
CA ALA A 3 5.98 4.34 -9.21
C ALA A 3 7.29 4.43 -10.04
N CYS A 4 8.07 5.50 -9.88
CA CYS A 4 9.40 5.62 -10.49
C CYS A 4 10.51 5.34 -9.47
N LEU A 5 10.35 5.80 -8.22
CA LEU A 5 11.40 5.75 -7.21
C LEU A 5 11.42 4.46 -6.39
N GLU A 6 10.25 3.92 -6.02
CA GLU A 6 10.17 2.71 -5.20
C GLU A 6 10.63 1.44 -5.92
N PRO A 7 10.33 1.21 -7.21
CA PRO A 7 10.87 0.07 -7.95
C PRO A 7 12.40 0.08 -8.03
N GLU A 8 13.00 1.24 -8.30
CA GLU A 8 14.47 1.35 -8.36
C GLU A 8 15.11 1.21 -6.98
N ALA A 9 14.43 1.72 -5.94
CA ALA A 9 14.83 1.49 -4.57
C ALA A 9 14.82 0.00 -4.23
N LEU A 10 13.75 -0.72 -4.60
CA LEU A 10 13.60 -2.14 -4.37
C LEU A 10 14.70 -2.93 -5.08
N ARG A 11 15.04 -2.60 -6.33
CA ARG A 11 16.16 -3.25 -7.03
C ARG A 11 17.49 -3.14 -6.30
N GLN A 12 17.74 -1.99 -5.65
CA GLN A 12 18.99 -1.74 -4.95
C GLN A 12 19.04 -2.41 -3.57
N SER A 13 17.92 -2.42 -2.85
CA SER A 13 17.83 -2.99 -1.51
C SER A 13 17.60 -4.50 -1.50
N ALA A 14 16.84 -5.03 -2.47
CA ALA A 14 16.41 -6.43 -2.50
C ALA A 14 17.53 -7.48 -2.38
N PRO A 15 18.71 -7.33 -3.02
CA PRO A 15 19.80 -8.30 -2.88
C PRO A 15 20.36 -8.41 -1.45
N HIS A 16 20.10 -7.43 -0.59
CA HIS A 16 20.58 -7.37 0.79
C HIS A 16 19.48 -7.66 1.81
N LEU A 17 18.26 -7.96 1.36
CA LEU A 17 17.16 -8.30 2.26
C LEU A 17 17.36 -9.70 2.83
N ASP A 18 17.15 -9.81 4.13
CA ASP A 18 17.16 -11.09 4.81
C ASP A 18 15.98 -11.96 4.32
N ARG A 19 16.28 -13.22 4.03
CA ARG A 19 15.30 -14.19 3.55
C ARG A 19 14.27 -14.50 4.63
N GLU A 20 14.69 -14.64 5.89
CA GLU A 20 13.76 -14.95 7.00
C GLU A 20 12.74 -13.82 7.20
N LEU A 21 13.18 -12.57 7.01
CA LEU A 21 12.30 -11.41 7.04
C LEU A 21 11.26 -11.48 5.91
N LEU A 22 11.67 -11.77 4.68
CA LEU A 22 10.76 -11.89 3.53
C LEU A 22 9.75 -13.03 3.71
N GLU A 23 10.18 -14.18 4.25
CA GLU A 23 9.28 -15.30 4.56
C GLU A 23 8.25 -14.89 5.63
N THR A 24 8.67 -14.14 6.66
CA THR A 24 7.77 -13.60 7.69
C THR A 24 6.77 -12.60 7.13
N MET A 25 7.16 -11.77 6.16
CA MET A 25 6.26 -10.85 5.45
C MET A 25 5.24 -11.62 4.61
N LEU A 26 5.69 -12.66 3.90
CA LEU A 26 4.81 -13.51 3.08
C LEU A 26 3.77 -14.23 3.93
N GLN A 27 4.16 -14.80 5.07
CA GLN A 27 3.22 -15.47 5.98
C GLN A 27 2.13 -14.52 6.50
N ARG A 28 2.48 -13.25 6.77
CA ARG A 28 1.49 -12.22 7.16
C ARG A 28 0.49 -11.94 6.04
N VAL A 29 0.95 -11.89 4.78
CA VAL A 29 0.06 -11.73 3.62
C VAL A 29 -0.86 -12.95 3.45
N LEU A 30 -0.33 -14.17 3.58
CA LEU A 30 -1.14 -15.40 3.48
C LEU A 30 -2.22 -15.46 4.57
N ALA A 31 -1.86 -15.17 5.82
CA ALA A 31 -2.82 -15.11 6.93
C ALA A 31 -3.92 -14.05 6.69
N ALA A 32 -3.57 -12.91 6.08
CA ALA A 32 -4.53 -11.89 5.70
C ALA A 32 -5.45 -12.30 4.54
N GLN A 33 -4.99 -13.18 3.64
CA GLN A 33 -5.81 -13.74 2.56
C GLN A 33 -6.79 -14.79 3.06
N ASP A 34 -6.37 -15.62 4.04
CA ASP A 34 -7.19 -16.69 4.59
C ASP A 34 -8.22 -16.19 5.62
N SER A 35 -8.03 -14.99 6.17
CA SER A 35 -8.97 -14.38 7.11
C SER A 35 -10.06 -13.57 6.39
N PRO A 36 -11.36 -13.89 6.60
CA PRO A 36 -12.46 -13.08 6.07
C PRO A 36 -12.54 -11.68 6.70
N HIS A 37 -11.87 -11.49 7.85
CA HIS A 37 -11.81 -10.22 8.58
C HIS A 37 -10.35 -9.86 8.87
N CYS A 38 -9.65 -9.35 7.86
CA CYS A 38 -8.33 -8.78 8.06
C CYS A 38 -8.45 -7.43 8.79
N SER A 39 -7.75 -7.30 9.93
CA SER A 39 -7.77 -6.06 10.72
C SER A 39 -7.04 -4.93 9.99
N LEU A 40 -7.44 -3.69 10.25
CA LEU A 40 -6.77 -2.52 9.69
C LEU A 40 -5.27 -2.50 10.02
N GLU A 41 -4.91 -2.89 11.25
CA GLU A 41 -3.52 -2.98 11.69
C GLU A 41 -2.71 -4.00 10.88
N ALA A 42 -3.29 -5.16 10.56
CA ALA A 42 -2.63 -6.16 9.72
C ALA A 42 -2.39 -5.63 8.29
N ILE A 43 -3.36 -4.90 7.73
CA ILE A 43 -3.23 -4.26 6.41
C ILE A 43 -2.11 -3.19 6.43
N GLU A 44 -2.09 -2.35 7.48
CA GLU A 44 -1.05 -1.33 7.65
C GLU A 44 0.34 -1.96 7.75
N GLN A 45 0.46 -3.08 8.47
CA GLN A 45 1.72 -3.79 8.62
C GLN A 45 2.22 -4.40 7.31
N ILE A 46 1.33 -4.96 6.48
CA ILE A 46 1.68 -5.52 5.16
C ILE A 46 2.17 -4.42 4.21
N GLU A 47 1.51 -3.27 4.24
CA GLU A 47 1.88 -2.11 3.44
C GLU A 47 3.21 -1.50 3.90
N GLU A 48 3.45 -1.40 5.21
CA GLU A 48 4.72 -0.92 5.78
C GLU A 48 5.89 -1.88 5.48
N ASP A 49 5.65 -3.18 5.56
CA ASP A 49 6.60 -4.21 5.19
C ASP A 49 7.17 -3.96 3.78
N LEU A 50 6.30 -3.87 2.79
CA LEU A 50 6.73 -3.72 1.40
C LEU A 50 7.29 -2.33 1.09
N HIS A 51 6.62 -1.27 1.56
CA HIS A 51 6.96 0.09 1.16
C HIS A 51 7.99 0.78 2.05
N GLN A 52 8.26 0.27 3.24
CA GLN A 52 9.28 0.82 4.13
C GLN A 52 10.39 -0.19 4.41
N ARG A 53 10.06 -1.39 4.90
CA ARG A 53 11.09 -2.35 5.33
C ARG A 53 11.90 -2.90 4.17
N CYS A 54 11.25 -3.28 3.06
CA CYS A 54 11.97 -3.72 1.86
C CYS A 54 12.85 -2.61 1.26
N LEU A 55 12.55 -1.33 1.51
CA LEU A 55 13.28 -0.18 0.95
C LEU A 55 14.30 0.43 1.92
N ALA A 56 14.39 -0.07 3.17
CA ALA A 56 15.22 0.51 4.22
C ALA A 56 16.73 0.47 3.92
N GLY A 57 17.16 -0.46 3.08
CA GLY A 57 18.56 -0.60 2.63
C GLY A 57 19.05 0.49 1.67
N LEU A 58 18.19 1.44 1.28
CA LEU A 58 18.57 2.59 0.45
C LEU A 58 19.63 3.46 1.16
N GLN A 59 20.83 3.52 0.58
CA GLN A 59 21.91 4.37 1.10
C GLN A 59 21.63 5.88 0.88
N ASN A 60 20.82 6.22 -0.13
CA ASN A 60 20.53 7.60 -0.47
C ASN A 60 19.39 8.18 0.40
N ARG A 61 19.76 8.85 1.48
CA ARG A 61 18.83 9.49 2.43
C ARG A 61 17.88 10.50 1.79
N LYS A 62 18.28 11.19 0.71
CA LYS A 62 17.42 12.14 -0.02
C LYS A 62 16.31 11.42 -0.78
N ILE A 63 16.64 10.34 -1.49
CA ILE A 63 15.66 9.50 -2.20
C ILE A 63 14.70 8.84 -1.19
N ALA A 64 15.24 8.32 -0.09
CA ALA A 64 14.41 7.74 0.97
C ALA A 64 13.43 8.78 1.57
N ALA A 65 13.85 10.03 1.73
CA ALA A 65 12.95 11.10 2.19
C ALA A 65 11.86 11.43 1.16
N LEU A 66 12.18 11.48 -0.14
CA LEU A 66 11.19 11.70 -1.20
C LEU A 66 10.19 10.55 -1.31
N ILE A 67 10.63 9.30 -1.12
CA ILE A 67 9.76 8.12 -1.08
C ILE A 67 8.81 8.23 0.12
N ARG A 68 9.33 8.50 1.32
CA ARG A 68 8.50 8.68 2.53
C ARG A 68 7.48 9.80 2.38
N GLN A 69 7.88 10.95 1.81
CA GLN A 69 6.95 12.04 1.52
C GLN A 69 5.88 11.61 0.50
N GLY A 70 6.28 10.83 -0.51
CA GLY A 70 5.40 10.28 -1.52
C GLY A 70 4.38 9.28 -0.99
N GLN A 71 4.65 8.62 0.14
CA GLN A 71 3.80 7.61 0.78
C GLN A 71 2.61 8.18 1.57
N SER A 72 2.48 9.51 1.70
CA SER A 72 1.31 10.18 2.29
C SER A 72 -0.07 9.66 1.81
N PRO A 73 -0.28 9.26 0.53
CA PRO A 73 -1.54 8.65 0.08
C PRO A 73 -1.92 7.34 0.77
N MET A 74 -0.98 6.64 1.43
CA MET A 74 -1.27 5.45 2.24
C MET A 74 -2.08 5.82 3.50
N ILE A 75 -1.90 7.04 4.03
CA ILE A 75 -2.73 7.58 5.11
C ILE A 75 -4.17 7.76 4.64
N ILE A 76 -4.37 8.15 3.38
CA ILE A 76 -5.71 8.31 2.81
C ILE A 76 -6.38 6.94 2.65
N SER A 77 -5.65 5.91 2.18
CA SER A 77 -6.18 4.54 2.12
C SER A 77 -6.60 4.05 3.50
N ARG A 78 -5.82 4.36 4.55
CA ARG A 78 -6.15 4.08 5.95
C ARG A 78 -7.44 4.76 6.42
N ILE A 79 -7.64 6.03 6.07
CA ILE A 79 -8.88 6.76 6.36
C ILE A 79 -10.08 6.07 5.69
N PHE A 80 -9.95 5.68 4.42
CA PHE A 80 -11.01 4.96 3.71
C PHE A 80 -11.37 3.62 4.35
N TYR A 81 -10.38 2.82 4.73
CA TYR A 81 -10.62 1.55 5.42
C TYR A 81 -11.30 1.77 6.78
N ARG A 82 -10.88 2.80 7.53
CA ARG A 82 -11.46 3.13 8.84
C ARG A 82 -12.89 3.67 8.74
N LEU A 83 -13.17 4.57 7.81
CA LEU A 83 -14.49 5.23 7.68
C LEU A 83 -15.53 4.36 6.97
N LEU A 84 -15.13 3.56 5.98
CA LEU A 84 -16.07 2.80 5.16
C LEU A 84 -16.19 1.33 5.58
N GLY A 85 -15.37 0.85 6.52
CA GLY A 85 -15.38 -0.55 6.98
C GLY A 85 -15.09 -1.56 5.86
N ILE A 86 -14.52 -1.10 4.75
CA ILE A 86 -14.16 -1.95 3.61
C ILE A 86 -12.92 -2.74 4.05
N GLY A 87 -12.96 -4.07 3.96
CA GLY A 87 -11.81 -4.93 4.26
C GLY A 87 -10.65 -4.75 3.28
N ALA A 88 -9.59 -5.52 3.48
CA ALA A 88 -8.47 -5.57 2.53
C ALA A 88 -8.98 -5.93 1.13
N ASP A 89 -8.51 -5.22 0.10
CA ASP A 89 -8.80 -5.58 -1.29
C ASP A 89 -8.05 -6.88 -1.63
N PRO A 90 -8.75 -7.98 -2.01
CA PRO A 90 -8.10 -9.24 -2.35
C PRO A 90 -7.06 -9.09 -3.46
N ALA A 91 -7.29 -8.17 -4.41
CA ALA A 91 -6.34 -7.89 -5.48
C ALA A 91 -5.05 -7.25 -4.95
N MET A 92 -5.16 -6.37 -3.94
CA MET A 92 -4.00 -5.76 -3.30
C MET A 92 -3.15 -6.79 -2.55
N LEU A 93 -3.78 -7.74 -1.84
CA LEU A 93 -3.06 -8.81 -1.15
C LEU A 93 -2.36 -9.76 -2.14
N ALA A 94 -3.03 -10.09 -3.25
CA ALA A 94 -2.44 -10.91 -4.31
C ALA A 94 -1.23 -10.21 -4.96
N GLU A 95 -1.29 -8.89 -5.17
CA GLU A 95 -0.16 -8.09 -5.66
C GLU A 95 1.04 -8.14 -4.69
N HIS A 96 0.81 -7.98 -3.38
CA HIS A 96 1.86 -8.07 -2.37
C HIS A 96 2.51 -9.45 -2.32
N ARG A 97 1.68 -10.50 -2.31
CA ARG A 97 2.15 -11.90 -2.32
C ARG A 97 3.08 -12.15 -3.50
N LEU A 98 2.67 -11.77 -4.70
CA LEU A 98 3.47 -11.97 -5.91
C LEU A 98 4.83 -11.27 -5.82
N ILE A 99 4.87 -10.03 -5.33
CA ILE A 99 6.12 -9.29 -5.18
C ILE A 99 7.06 -9.99 -4.18
N LEU A 100 6.53 -10.42 -3.03
CA LEU A 100 7.32 -11.13 -2.01
C LEU A 100 7.84 -12.48 -2.50
N GLU A 101 7.03 -13.25 -3.23
CA GLU A 101 7.45 -14.51 -3.86
C GLU A 101 8.59 -14.28 -4.86
N LEU A 102 8.48 -13.24 -5.70
CA LEU A 102 9.55 -12.88 -6.66
C LEU A 102 10.84 -12.47 -5.94
N LEU A 103 10.75 -11.73 -4.83
CA LEU A 103 11.91 -11.37 -4.01
C LEU A 103 12.57 -12.62 -3.41
N LEU A 104 11.80 -13.58 -2.90
CA LEU A 104 12.32 -14.85 -2.34
C LEU A 104 12.99 -15.74 -3.39
N HIS A 105 12.57 -15.64 -4.65
CA HIS A 105 13.18 -16.34 -5.78
C HIS A 105 14.36 -15.59 -6.42
N GLY A 106 14.74 -14.42 -5.88
CA GLY A 106 15.82 -13.60 -6.43
C GLY A 106 15.47 -12.91 -7.76
N ALA A 107 14.19 -12.90 -8.15
CA ALA A 107 13.70 -12.28 -9.38
C ALA A 107 13.47 -10.77 -9.18
N PHE A 108 14.53 -10.04 -8.80
CA PHE A 108 14.45 -8.65 -8.34
C PHE A 108 13.88 -7.68 -9.39
N ASP A 109 14.23 -7.87 -10.66
CA ASP A 109 13.69 -7.03 -11.74
C ASP A 109 12.19 -7.25 -11.96
N ALA A 110 11.74 -8.49 -11.87
CA ALA A 110 10.33 -8.83 -11.95
C ALA A 110 9.57 -8.29 -10.72
N ALA A 111 10.16 -8.38 -9.53
CA ALA A 111 9.59 -7.81 -8.30
C ALA A 111 9.42 -6.29 -8.42
N ALA A 112 10.44 -5.58 -8.90
CA ALA A 112 10.39 -4.13 -9.13
C ALA A 112 9.33 -3.73 -10.17
N LEU A 113 9.22 -4.48 -11.27
CA LEU A 113 8.17 -4.26 -12.26
C LEU A 113 6.78 -4.43 -11.64
N ASN A 114 6.55 -5.51 -10.88
CA ASN A 114 5.27 -5.75 -10.22
C ASN A 114 4.95 -4.69 -9.16
N LEU A 115 5.95 -4.20 -8.41
CA LEU A 115 5.78 -3.08 -7.49
C LEU A 115 5.33 -1.81 -8.22
N ARG A 116 5.89 -1.53 -9.41
CA ARG A 116 5.45 -0.40 -10.23
C ARG A 116 3.98 -0.52 -10.61
N GLU A 117 3.57 -1.68 -11.11
CA GLU A 117 2.19 -1.93 -11.53
C GLU A 117 1.23 -1.86 -10.34
N HIS A 118 1.60 -2.44 -9.19
CA HIS A 118 0.87 -2.32 -7.94
C HIS A 118 0.62 -0.84 -7.57
N LEU A 119 1.65 0.01 -7.62
CA LEU A 119 1.53 1.44 -7.31
C LEU A 119 0.62 2.19 -8.30
N GLN A 120 0.62 1.81 -9.58
CA GLN A 120 -0.27 2.37 -10.57
C GLN A 120 -1.74 1.98 -10.32
N ARG A 121 -1.99 0.70 -10.02
CA ARG A 121 -3.33 0.20 -9.68
C ARG A 121 -3.84 0.80 -8.38
N ALA A 122 -3.00 0.92 -7.36
CA ALA A 122 -3.33 1.59 -6.10
C ALA A 122 -3.76 3.05 -6.34
N ARG A 123 -3.09 3.77 -7.23
CA ARG A 123 -3.50 5.13 -7.64
C ARG A 123 -4.88 5.14 -8.31
N GLN A 124 -5.15 4.19 -9.21
CA GLN A 124 -6.45 4.08 -9.87
C GLN A 124 -7.57 3.79 -8.86
N ARG A 125 -7.36 2.83 -7.95
CA ARG A 125 -8.29 2.50 -6.85
C ARG A 125 -8.60 3.73 -6.00
N MET A 126 -7.57 4.51 -5.65
CA MET A 126 -7.73 5.75 -4.89
C MET A 126 -8.60 6.79 -5.64
N LEU A 127 -8.32 7.01 -6.94
CA LEU A 127 -9.09 7.95 -7.76
C LEU A 127 -10.56 7.52 -7.89
N GLN A 128 -10.82 6.21 -8.04
CA GLN A 128 -12.18 5.68 -8.07
C GLN A 128 -12.91 5.91 -6.74
N ARG A 129 -12.26 5.64 -5.60
CA ARG A 129 -12.85 5.87 -4.26
C ARG A 129 -13.19 7.35 -4.03
N LEU A 130 -12.31 8.26 -4.46
CA LEU A 130 -12.58 9.71 -4.36
C LEU A 130 -13.76 10.15 -5.21
N LYS A 131 -13.93 9.60 -6.43
CA LYS A 131 -15.10 9.88 -7.27
C LYS A 131 -16.41 9.47 -6.61
N VAL A 132 -16.44 8.33 -5.92
CA VAL A 132 -17.63 7.85 -5.19
C VAL A 132 -18.01 8.81 -4.06
N LEU A 133 -17.03 9.40 -3.36
CA LEU A 133 -17.32 10.38 -2.30
C LEU A 133 -17.99 11.66 -2.84
N SER A 134 -17.63 12.08 -4.06
CA SER A 134 -18.21 13.28 -4.69
C SER A 134 -19.69 13.13 -5.09
N VAL A 135 -20.25 11.92 -5.03
CA VAL A 135 -21.66 11.63 -5.32
C VAL A 135 -22.45 11.15 -4.09
N LEU A 136 -21.88 11.25 -2.89
CA LEU A 136 -22.62 10.99 -1.65
C LEU A 136 -23.72 12.07 -1.47
N PRO A 137 -24.97 11.68 -1.16
CA PRO A 137 -26.05 12.64 -0.92
C PRO A 137 -25.71 13.57 0.25
N GLU A 138 -26.01 14.87 0.13
CA GLU A 138 -25.88 15.83 1.23
C GLU A 138 -26.65 15.28 2.44
N GLN A 139 -25.96 15.10 3.57
CA GLN A 139 -26.63 14.73 4.81
C GLN A 139 -27.59 15.85 5.21
N PRO A 140 -28.83 15.53 5.63
CA PRO A 140 -29.76 16.56 6.06
C PRO A 140 -29.13 17.33 7.21
N LEU A 141 -29.02 18.66 7.03
CA LEU A 141 -28.53 19.55 8.08
C LEU A 141 -29.43 19.38 9.31
N PRO A 142 -28.86 19.18 10.51
CA PRO A 142 -29.62 19.29 11.75
C PRO A 142 -30.39 20.62 11.76
N GLY A 143 -31.63 20.63 12.27
CA GLY A 143 -32.53 21.80 12.17
C GLY A 143 -32.02 23.10 12.82
N TYR A 144 -30.89 23.05 13.53
CA TYR A 144 -30.20 24.20 14.10
C TYR A 144 -29.07 24.77 13.20
N LEU A 145 -28.82 24.20 12.01
CA LEU A 145 -27.84 24.68 11.04
C LEU A 145 -28.53 25.21 9.79
N HIS A 146 -28.28 26.48 9.48
CA HIS A 146 -28.71 27.12 8.24
C HIS A 146 -27.49 27.38 7.34
N LYS A 147 -27.63 27.04 6.05
CA LYS A 147 -26.60 27.30 5.02
C LYS A 147 -26.58 28.81 4.76
N ILE A 148 -25.48 29.47 5.08
CA ILE A 148 -25.30 30.89 4.76
C ILE A 148 -25.00 30.96 3.26
N SER A 149 -25.90 31.59 2.51
CA SER A 149 -25.76 31.84 1.06
C SER A 149 -25.04 33.16 0.80
#